data_AF-A0A939GV60-F1
#
_entry.id   AF-A0A939GV60-F1
#
_cell.length_a   1.000
_cell.length_b   1.000
_cell.length_c   1.000
_cell.angle_alpha   90.00
_cell.angle_beta   90.00
_cell.angle_gamma   90.00
#
_symmetry.space_group_name_H-M   'P 1'
#
loop_
_entity.id
_entity.type
_entity.pdbx_description
1 polymer ?
#
loop_
_entity_poly.entity_id
_entity_poly.type
_entity_poly.pdbx_seq_one_letter_code
_entity_poly.pdbx_strand_id
1 'polypeptide(L)' 'MLRHSTVFRVVPIIMLTGKDGLIDRVRARMVGATDYLTKPLNIKNC' A
#
# COMPACT_ATOMS: atom_id res chain seq x y z
N MET A 1 -6.88 3.07 -11.36
CA MET A 1 -6.79 1.61 -11.56
C MET A 1 -5.37 1.22 -11.99
N LEU A 2 -4.44 1.03 -11.06
CA LEU A 2 -3.09 0.54 -11.41
C LEU A 2 -3.09 -0.98 -11.64
N ARG A 3 -3.83 -1.73 -10.81
CA ARG A 3 -3.92 -3.19 -10.89
C ARG A 3 -4.66 -3.76 -12.10
N HIS A 4 -5.45 -2.94 -12.79
CA HIS A 4 -6.13 -3.38 -14.02
C HIS A 4 -5.25 -3.26 -15.27
N SER A 5 -4.14 -2.51 -15.18
CA SER A 5 -3.20 -2.42 -16.29
C SER A 5 -2.33 -3.68 -16.33
N THR A 6 -2.19 -4.27 -17.52
CA THR A 6 -1.36 -5.45 -17.79
C THR A 6 0.11 -5.21 -17.43
N VAL A 7 0.59 -3.97 -17.57
CA VAL A 7 1.97 -3.55 -17.26
C VAL A 7 2.28 -3.65 -15.77
N PHE A 8 1.32 -3.33 -14.90
CA PHE A 8 1.54 -3.27 -13.44
C PHE A 8 1.04 -4.53 -12.71
N ARG A 9 0.71 -5.59 -13.45
CA ARG A 9 0.15 -6.82 -12.87
C ARG A 9 1.14 -7.52 -11.93
N VAL A 10 2.42 -7.54 -12.29
CA VAL A 10 3.50 -8.17 -11.49
C VAL A 10 4.32 -7.17 -10.68
N VAL A 11 4.12 -5.86 -10.90
CA VAL A 11 4.85 -4.82 -10.19
C VAL A 11 4.30 -4.70 -8.76
N PRO A 12 5.12 -4.78 -7.70
CA PRO A 12 4.65 -4.59 -6.34
C PRO A 12 4.12 -3.15 -6.16
N ILE A 13 2.98 -3.00 -5.49
CA ILE A 13 2.36 -1.69 -5.24
C ILE A 13 2.29 -1.48 -3.74
N ILE A 14 3.02 -0.47 -3.24
CA ILE A 14 3.03 -0.10 -1.83
C ILE A 14 2.27 1.21 -1.67
N MET A 15 1.26 1.23 -0.79
CA MET A 15 0.54 2.45 -0.44
C MET A 15 1.23 3.13 0.74
N LEU A 16 1.57 4.41 0.61
CA LEU A 16 2.17 5.20 1.67
C LEU A 16 1.25 6.38 2.03
N THR A 17 0.77 6.44 3.27
CA THR A 17 -0.23 7.44 3.69
C THR A 17 0.00 7.94 5.11
N GLY A 18 -0.49 9.14 5.44
CA GLY A 18 -0.50 9.66 6.81
C GLY A 18 -1.72 9.22 7.63
N LYS A 19 -2.65 8.47 7.03
CA LYS A 19 -3.78 7.85 7.72
C LYS A 19 -3.38 6.47 8.22
N ASP A 20 -3.64 6.16 9.47
CA ASP A 20 -3.27 4.91 10.14
C ASP A 20 -4.47 4.04 10.53
N GLY A 21 -5.65 4.39 10.03
CA GLY A 21 -6.89 3.66 10.32
C GLY A 21 -6.87 2.24 9.76
N LEU A 22 -7.34 1.27 10.56
CA LEU A 22 -7.57 -0.12 10.15
C LEU A 22 -8.39 -0.22 8.85
N ILE A 23 -9.40 0.65 8.71
CA ILE A 23 -10.27 0.70 7.54
C ILE A 23 -9.48 1.01 6.27
N ASP A 24 -8.51 1.94 6.34
CA ASP A 24 -7.71 2.32 5.18
C ASP A 24 -6.75 1.20 4.76
N ARG A 25 -6.26 0.41 5.72
CA ARG A 25 -5.46 -0.79 5.45
C ARG A 25 -6.28 -1.90 4.76
N VAL A 26 -7.52 -2.11 5.21
CA VAL A 26 -8.45 -3.07 4.57
C VAL A 26 -8.77 -2.62 3.14
N ARG A 27 -9.07 -1.32 2.95
CA ARG A 27 -9.30 -0.74 1.62
C ARG A 27 -8.11 -0.91 0.69
N ALA A 28 -6.89 -0.69 1.18
CA ALA A 28 -5.67 -0.86 0.39
C ALA A 28 -5.51 -2.30 -0.13
N ARG A 29 -5.83 -3.30 0.70
CA ARG A 29 -5.84 -4.70 0.27
C ARG A 29 -6.94 -4.98 -0.76
N MET A 30 -8.14 -4.44 -0.57
CA MET A 30 -9.25 -4.63 -1.52
C MET A 30 -8.96 -4.10 -2.93
N VAL A 31 -8.20 -3.00 -3.04
CA VAL A 31 -7.79 -2.44 -4.34
C VAL A 31 -6.50 -3.08 -4.90
N GLY A 32 -5.97 -4.10 -4.21
CA GLY A 32 -4.84 -4.91 -4.64
C GLY A 32 -3.47 -4.34 -4.30
N ALA A 33 -3.31 -3.49 -3.28
CA ALA A 33 -1.98 -3.11 -2.81
C ALA A 33 -1.22 -4.35 -2.28
N THR A 34 0.07 -4.43 -2.59
CA THR A 34 0.98 -5.42 -2.02
C THR A 34 1.20 -5.14 -0.54
N ASP A 35 1.39 -3.86 -0.19
CA ASP A 35 1.54 -3.45 1.21
C ASP A 35 1.01 -2.03 1.45
N TYR A 36 0.87 -1.68 2.73
CA TYR A 36 0.38 -0.43 3.25
C TYR A 36 1.28 0.08 4.38
N LEU A 37 1.88 1.23 4.17
CA LEU A 37 2.79 1.90 5.08
C LEU A 37 2.20 3.23 5.54
N THR A 38 2.39 3.50 6.82
CA THR A 38 1.99 4.74 7.47
C THR A 38 3.17 5.68 7.67
N LYS A 39 2.96 6.97 7.42
CA LYS A 39 3.91 8.03 7.73
C LYS A 39 3.72 8.49 9.20
N PRO A 40 4.80 8.86 9.91
CA PRO A 40 6.19 8.73 9.51
C PRO A 40 6.64 7.27 9.55
N LEU A 41 7.46 6.87 8.58
CA LEU A 41 8.00 5.52 8.54
C LEU A 41 8.89 5.32 9.77
N ASN A 42 8.63 4.26 10.54
CA ASN A 42 9.46 3.90 11.68
C ASN A 42 10.69 3.16 11.16
N ILE A 43 11.65 3.90 10.65
CA ILE A 43 12.98 3.39 10.25
C ILE A 43 13.79 3.24 11.53
N LYS A 44 13.44 2.27 12.39
CA LYS A 44 14.31 1.87 13.49
C LYS A 44 15.20 0.76 12.97
N ASN A 45 16.48 1.12 12.85
CA ASN A 45 17.68 0.38 12.45
C ASN A 45 17.48 -1.07 11.98
N CYS A 46 18.01 -1.34 10.78
CA CYS A 46 18.33 -2.66 10.21
C CYS A 46 18.59 -3.74 11.25
#